data_AF-A8UYD3-F1
#
_entry.id   AF-A8UYD3-F1
#
_cell.length_a   1.000
_cell.length_b   1.000
_cell.length_c   1.000
_cell.angle_alpha   90.00
_cell.angle_beta   90.00
_cell.angle_gamma   90.00
#
_symmetry.space_group_name_H-M   'P 1'
#
loop_
_entity.id
_entity.type
_entity.pdbx_description
1 polymer ?
#
loop_
_entity_poly.entity_id
_entity_poly.type
_entity_poly.pdbx_seq_one_letter_code
_entity_poly.pdbx_strand_id
1 'polypeptide(L)' 'MWKVFEELGKWFLNLALIDLATIVFRPLIEGNAEHSRIGIVSALSAVLVGSMFLYASTKLRRSDDGA' A
#
# COMPACT_ATOMS: atom_id res chain seq x y z
N MET A 1 -18.23 -10.14 -0.03
CA MET A 1 -17.27 -9.50 -0.97
C MET A 1 -16.33 -8.51 -0.29
N TRP A 2 -16.78 -7.74 0.72
CA TRP A 2 -15.96 -6.71 1.39
C TRP A 2 -14.63 -7.21 1.97
N LYS A 3 -14.55 -8.43 2.50
CA LYS A 3 -13.31 -9.03 3.01
C LYS A 3 -12.22 -9.15 1.94
N VAL A 4 -12.59 -9.44 0.69
CA VAL A 4 -11.61 -9.54 -0.41
C VAL A 4 -10.97 -8.18 -0.67
N PHE A 5 -11.77 -7.10 -0.70
CA PHE A 5 -11.27 -5.73 -0.83
C PHE A 5 -10.41 -5.33 0.37
N GLU A 6 -10.76 -5.78 1.58
CA GLU A 6 -9.96 -5.49 2.77
C GLU A 6 -8.57 -6.13 2.69
N GLU A 7 -8.50 -7.43 2.35
CA GLU A 7 -7.24 -8.16 2.25
C GLU A 7 -6.37 -7.63 1.10
N LEU A 8 -6.96 -7.30 -0.05
CA LEU A 8 -6.24 -6.62 -1.13
C LEU A 8 -5.69 -5.27 -0.67
N GLY A 9 -6.49 -4.47 0.05
CA GLY A 9 -6.07 -3.19 0.60
C GLY A 9 -4.87 -3.31 1.52
N LYS A 10 -4.89 -4.26 2.46
CA LYS A 10 -3.77 -4.57 3.35
C LYS A 10 -2.53 -5.02 2.57
N TRP A 11 -2.69 -5.83 1.52
CA TRP A 11 -1.58 -6.33 0.72
C TRP A 11 -0.82 -5.20 0.02
N PHE A 12 -1.53 -4.23 -0.58
CA PHE A 12 -0.93 -3.04 -1.18
C PHE A 12 -0.23 -2.15 -0.14
N LEU A 13 -0.81 -1.97 1.05
CA LEU A 13 -0.16 -1.21 2.12
C LEU A 13 1.12 -1.89 2.62
N ASN A 14 1.13 -3.22 2.72
CA ASN A 14 2.33 -3.97 3.07
C ASN A 14 3.42 -3.85 1.99
N LEU A 15 3.06 -3.86 0.70
CA LEU A 15 4.00 -3.58 -0.38
C LEU A 15 4.63 -2.20 -0.26
N ALA A 16 3.82 -1.17 0.02
CA ALA A 16 4.33 0.18 0.21
C ALA A 16 5.34 0.28 1.36
N LEU A 17 5.10 -0.45 2.46
CA LEU A 17 6.04 -0.51 3.58
C LEU A 17 7.36 -1.16 3.20
N ILE A 18 7.32 -2.22 2.39
CA ILE A 18 8.53 -2.91 1.88
C ILE A 18 9.32 -1.98 0.96
N ASP A 19 8.63 -1.26 0.07
CA ASP A 19 9.28 -0.28 -0.82
C ASP A 19 9.93 0.85 -0.01
N LEU A 20 9.23 1.40 0.99
CA LEU A 20 9.79 2.42 1.88
C LEU A 20 11.00 1.92 2.66
N ALA A 21 10.93 0.71 3.22
CA ALA A 21 12.06 0.10 3.90
C ALA A 21 13.27 -0.04 2.95
N THR A 22 13.03 -0.47 1.71
CA THR A 22 14.08 -0.59 0.70
C THR A 22 14.72 0.76 0.39
N ILE A 23 13.93 1.83 0.23
CA ILE A 23 14.43 3.19 -0.03
C ILE A 23 15.30 3.70 1.11
N VAL A 24 14.96 3.37 2.36
CA VAL A 24 15.69 3.82 3.55
C VAL A 24 16.96 2.99 3.79
N PHE A 25 16.88 1.67 3.68
CA PHE A 25 18.01 0.78 4.01
C PHE A 25 19.02 0.65 2.88
N ARG A 26 18.60 0.71 1.61
CA ARG A 26 19.49 0.47 0.47
C ARG A 26 20.65 1.47 0.38
N PRO A 27 20.46 2.79 0.62
CA PRO A 27 21.57 3.75 0.67
C PRO A 27 22.58 3.44 1.79
N LEU A 28 22.15 2.85 2.90
CA LEU A 28 23.04 2.45 4.00
C LEU A 28 23.92 1.25 3.62
N ILE A 29 23.47 0.42 2.67
CA ILE A 29 24.18 -0.78 2.21
C ILE A 29 25.05 -0.47 0.98
N GLU A 30 24.48 0.23 0.00
CA GLU A 30 25.09 0.43 -1.33
C GLU A 30 25.79 1.80 -1.47
N GLY A 31 25.63 2.71 -0.50
CA GLY A 31 26.27 4.04 -0.52
C GLY A 31 25.76 5.00 -1.60
N ASN A 32 24.72 4.62 -2.36
CA ASN A 32 24.14 5.43 -3.44
C ASN A 32 22.61 5.61 -3.25
N ALA A 33 22.13 6.84 -3.42
CA ALA A 33 20.74 7.23 -3.21
C ALA A 33 19.89 7.27 -4.50
N GLU A 34 20.48 6.94 -5.66
CA GLU A 34 19.85 7.17 -6.97
C GLU A 34 18.58 6.34 -7.21
N HIS A 35 18.41 5.21 -6.51
CA HIS A 35 17.21 4.37 -6.57
C HIS A 35 15.97 4.94 -5.84
N SER A 36 16.11 6.07 -5.14
CA SER A 36 15.07 6.59 -4.24
C SER A 36 13.80 7.06 -4.95
N ARG A 37 13.89 7.72 -6.12
CA ARG A 37 12.72 8.33 -6.78
C ARG A 37 11.67 7.33 -7.25
N ILE A 38 12.09 6.26 -7.93
CA ILE A 38 11.17 5.24 -8.46
C ILE A 38 10.50 4.49 -7.30
N GLY A 39 11.27 4.16 -6.26
CA GLY A 39 10.72 3.53 -5.05
C GLY A 39 9.66 4.40 -4.37
N ILE A 40 9.89 5.72 -4.26
CA ILE A 40 8.92 6.63 -3.62
C ILE A 40 7.61 6.66 -4.41
N VAL A 41 7.68 6.76 -5.74
CA VAL A 41 6.49 6.78 -6.60
C VAL A 41 5.72 5.45 -6.50
N SER A 42 6.43 4.32 -6.51
CA SER A 42 5.84 2.99 -6.31
C SER A 42 5.12 2.88 -4.98
N ALA A 43 5.81 3.24 -3.88
CA ALA A 43 5.25 3.20 -2.54
C ALA A 43 3.99 4.07 -2.40
N LEU A 44 4.03 5.31 -2.92
CA LEU A 44 2.87 6.22 -2.90
C LEU A 44 1.70 5.65 -3.70
N SER A 45 1.97 5.05 -4.85
CA SER A 45 0.94 4.42 -5.69
C SER A 45 0.29 3.23 -4.98
N ALA A 46 1.09 2.39 -4.33
CA ALA A 46 0.60 1.28 -3.53
C ALA A 46 -0.22 1.76 -2.31
N VAL A 47 0.21 2.83 -1.62
CA VAL A 47 -0.59 3.44 -0.53
C VAL A 47 -1.95 3.92 -1.05
N LEU A 48 -1.97 4.61 -2.20
CA LEU A 48 -3.20 5.13 -2.78
C LEU A 48 -4.17 3.99 -3.12
N VAL A 49 -3.69 2.99 -3.86
CA VAL A 49 -4.50 1.83 -4.26
C VAL A 49 -5.00 1.05 -3.04
N GLY A 50 -4.11 0.76 -2.07
CA GLY A 50 -4.48 0.07 -0.84
C GLY A 50 -5.57 0.81 -0.04
N SER A 51 -5.44 2.14 0.07
CA SER A 51 -6.42 2.99 0.73
C SER A 51 -7.78 3.00 0.01
N MET A 52 -7.79 3.01 -1.32
CA MET A 52 -9.02 2.91 -2.11
C MET A 52 -9.74 1.56 -1.89
N PHE A 53 -8.99 0.46 -1.85
CA PHE A 53 -9.54 -0.87 -1.55
C PHE A 53 -10.15 -0.94 -0.14
N LEU A 54 -9.46 -0.40 0.87
CA LEU A 54 -10.00 -0.32 2.23
C LEU A 54 -11.25 0.57 2.30
N TYR A 55 -11.25 1.71 1.62
CA TYR A 55 -12.43 2.57 1.54
C TYR A 55 -13.62 1.85 0.89
N ALA A 56 -13.41 1.19 -0.24
CA ALA A 56 -14.44 0.38 -0.90
C ALA A 56 -14.94 -0.75 0.02
N SER A 57 -14.03 -1.42 0.75
CA SER A 57 -14.40 -2.44 1.74
C SER A 57 -15.32 -1.89 2.83
N THR A 58 -14.99 -0.73 3.41
CA THR A 58 -15.84 -0.09 4.43
C THR A 58 -17.21 0.31 3.90
N LYS A 59 -17.29 0.78 2.65
CA LYS A 59 -18.56 1.08 1.96
C LYS A 59 -19.41 -0.17 1.77
N LEU A 60 -18.80 -1.27 1.28
CA LEU A 60 -19.48 -2.54 1.06
C LEU A 60 -19.98 -3.16 2.37
N ARG A 61 -19.14 -3.15 3.41
CA ARG A 61 -19.51 -3.69 4.73
C ARG A 61 -20.71 -2.95 5.32
N ARG A 62 -20.77 -1.62 5.22
CA ARG A 62 -21.93 -0.84 5.66
C ARG A 62 -23.21 -1.15 4.88
N SER A 63 -23.09 -1.53 3.61
CA SER A 63 -24.24 -1.95 2.80
C SER A 63 -24.76 -3.33 3.22
N ASP A 64 -23.88 -4.25 3.61
CA ASP A 64 -24.25 -5.57 4.11
C ASP A 64 -24.86 -5.49 5.52
N ASP A 65 -24.38 -4.59 6.38
CA ASP A 65 -24.87 -4.41 7.76
C ASP A 65 -26.22 -3.66 7.85
N GLY A 66 -26.63 -2.96 6.78
CA GLY A 66 -27.86 -2.16 6.70
C GLY A 66 -29.01 -2.80 5.91
N ALA A 67 -28.79 -3.99 5.36
CA ALA A 67 -29.78 -4.81 4.66
C ALA A 67 -30.26 -5.95 5.57
#